data_AF-A0A4Q3J8V9-F1
#
_entry.id   AF-A0A4Q3J8V9-F1
#
_cell.length_a   1.000
_cell.length_b   1.000
_cell.length_c   1.000
_cell.angle_alpha   90.00
_cell.angle_beta   90.00
_cell.angle_gamma   90.00
#
_symmetry.space_group_name_H-M   'P 1'
#
loop_
_entity.id
_entity.type
_entity.pdbx_description
1 polymer ?
#
loop_
_entity_poly.entity_id
_entity_poly.type
_entity_poly.pdbx_seq_one_letter_code
_entity_poly.pdbx_strand_id
1 'polypeptide(L)' 'MVKRRSLVSDYCPSARALDAIGDWWSLLIVRDAFDGMTRFSEFQKSLGIARNILSGRLRTLTARGILEAVPAATGGARQE' A
#
# COMPACT_ATOMS: atom_id res chain seq x y z
N MET A 1 4.37 6.55 -20.17
CA MET A 1 3.60 5.96 -19.05
C MET A 1 2.13 5.96 -19.44
N VAL A 2 1.49 4.79 -19.53
CA VAL A 2 0.05 4.69 -19.82
C VAL A 2 -0.72 5.23 -18.60
N LYS A 3 -1.61 6.21 -18.81
CA LYS A 3 -2.44 6.76 -17.76
C LYS A 3 -3.48 5.72 -17.36
N ARG A 4 -3.51 5.37 -16.07
CA ARG A 4 -4.46 4.39 -15.53
C ARG A 4 -5.89 4.92 -15.68
N ARG A 5 -6.78 4.14 -16.28
CA ARG A 5 -8.21 4.46 -16.36
C ARG A 5 -8.85 4.14 -15.01
N SER A 6 -9.66 5.05 -14.48
CA SER A 6 -10.43 4.75 -13.28
C SER A 6 -11.62 3.84 -13.61
N LEU A 7 -11.82 2.80 -12.80
CA LEU A 7 -12.92 1.83 -12.96
C LEU A 7 -13.85 1.81 -11.74
N VAL A 8 -13.83 2.87 -10.91
CA VAL A 8 -14.61 2.93 -9.64
C VAL A 8 -16.12 2.76 -9.85
N SER A 9 -16.65 3.24 -10.96
CA SER A 9 -18.09 3.16 -11.30
C SER A 9 -18.41 2.10 -12.36
N ASP A 10 -17.50 1.14 -12.57
CA ASP A 10 -17.73 0.06 -13.52
C ASP A 10 -18.77 -0.92 -12.99
N TYR A 11 -19.58 -1.48 -13.89
CA TYR A 11 -20.61 -2.47 -13.55
C TYR A 11 -19.96 -3.78 -13.07
N CYS A 12 -18.72 -4.06 -13.52
CA CYS A 12 -17.99 -5.25 -13.14
C CYS A 12 -17.32 -5.10 -11.75
N PRO A 13 -17.66 -5.94 -10.74
CA PRO A 13 -17.01 -5.89 -9.43
C PRO A 13 -15.49 -6.13 -9.49
N SER A 14 -15.05 -7.01 -10.39
CA SER A 14 -13.62 -7.31 -10.58
C SER A 14 -12.86 -6.11 -11.15
N ALA A 15 -13.50 -5.30 -12.01
CA ALA A 15 -12.91 -4.07 -12.53
C ALA A 15 -12.72 -3.02 -11.42
N ARG A 16 -13.72 -2.89 -10.53
CA ARG A 16 -13.64 -2.04 -9.33
C ARG A 16 -12.54 -2.49 -8.36
N ALA A 17 -12.41 -3.80 -8.14
CA ALA A 17 -11.33 -4.36 -7.34
C ALA A 17 -9.97 -4.06 -7.98
N LEU A 18 -9.84 -4.25 -9.30
CA LEU A 18 -8.60 -3.97 -10.02
C LEU A 18 -8.22 -2.48 -9.94
N ASP A 19 -9.17 -1.54 -9.98
CA ASP A 19 -8.88 -0.13 -9.72
C ASP A 19 -8.25 0.09 -8.34
N ALA A 20 -8.76 -0.61 -7.32
CA ALA A 20 -8.32 -0.50 -5.94
C ALA A 20 -6.93 -1.08 -5.69
N ILE A 21 -6.66 -2.32 -6.12
CA ILE A 21 -5.43 -3.05 -5.77
C ILE A 21 -4.51 -3.34 -6.96
N GLY A 22 -4.96 -3.11 -8.19
CA GLY A 22 -4.25 -3.56 -9.40
C GLY A 22 -3.06 -2.71 -9.83
N ASP A 23 -2.52 -1.86 -8.95
CA ASP A 23 -1.20 -1.28 -9.23
C ASP A 23 -0.10 -2.24 -8.77
N TRP A 24 1.04 -2.20 -9.46
CA TRP A 24 2.15 -3.13 -9.27
C TRP A 24 2.60 -3.25 -7.81
N TRP A 25 2.55 -2.16 -7.05
CA TRP A 25 3.06 -2.13 -5.68
C TRP A 25 2.00 -2.50 -4.65
N SER A 26 0.74 -2.18 -4.90
CA SER A 26 -0.34 -2.43 -3.93
C SER A 26 -0.41 -3.90 -3.51
N LEU A 27 -0.34 -4.85 -4.45
CA LEU A 27 -0.36 -6.29 -4.11
C LEU A 27 0.91 -6.74 -3.38
N LEU A 28 2.07 -6.17 -3.71
CA LEU A 28 3.33 -6.51 -3.04
C LEU A 28 3.37 -5.97 -1.60
N ILE A 29 2.85 -4.75 -1.38
CA ILE A 29 2.70 -4.19 -0.03
C ILE A 29 1.74 -5.05 0.79
N VAL A 30 0.62 -5.48 0.22
CA VAL A 30 -0.33 -6.36 0.90
C VAL A 30 0.29 -7.71 1.24
N ARG A 31 1.05 -8.32 0.33
CA ARG A 31 1.83 -9.54 0.60
C ARG A 31 2.79 -9.33 1.77
N ASP A 32 3.59 -8.27 1.74
CA ASP A 32 4.57 -7.99 2.80
C ASP A 32 3.88 -7.75 4.16
N ALA A 33 2.68 -7.16 4.16
CA ALA A 33 1.88 -7.00 5.37
C ALA A 33 1.38 -8.35 5.91
N PHE A 34 1.01 -9.28 5.03
CA PHE A 34 0.68 -10.66 5.42
C PHE A 34 1.89 -11.43 5.96
N ASP A 35 3.10 -11.11 5.50
CA ASP A 35 4.36 -11.63 6.06
C ASP A 35 4.72 -11.01 7.43
N GLY A 36 3.88 -10.12 7.97
CA GLY A 36 4.04 -9.52 9.29
C GLY A 36 4.84 -8.22 9.31
N MET A 37 5.19 -7.67 8.14
CA MET A 37 5.82 -6.34 8.08
C MET A 37 4.80 -5.27 8.48
N THR A 38 5.20 -4.38 9.39
CA THR A 38 4.30 -3.33 9.92
C THR A 38 4.92 -1.95 9.84
N ARG A 39 6.25 -1.85 9.70
CA ARG A 39 6.96 -0.57 9.68
C ARG A 39 7.25 -0.13 8.25
N PHE A 40 7.21 1.19 8.03
CA PHE A 40 7.55 1.79 6.73
C PHE A 40 8.94 1.36 6.22
N SER A 41 9.93 1.29 7.11
CA SER A 41 11.29 0.87 6.77
C SER A 41 11.39 -0.58 6.32
N GLU A 42 10.51 -1.46 6.83
CA GLU A 42 10.48 -2.88 6.43
C GLU A 42 9.97 -3.00 4.99
N PHE A 43 8.83 -2.37 4.68
CA PHE A 43 8.32 -2.29 3.32
C PHE A 43 9.32 -1.65 2.34
N GLN A 44 10.00 -0.58 2.76
CA GLN A 44 10.99 0.07 1.91
C GLN A 44 12.17 -0.86 1.60
N LYS A 45 12.69 -1.59 2.61
CA LYS A 45 13.81 -2.52 2.45
C LYS A 45 13.41 -3.75 1.62
N SER A 46 12.22 -4.29 1.83
CA SER A 46 11.68 -5.45 1.11
C SER A 46 11.46 -5.15 -0.38
N LEU A 47 10.77 -4.04 -0.67
CA LEU A 47 10.31 -3.71 -2.03
C LEU A 47 11.36 -2.95 -2.85
N GLY A 48 12.34 -2.32 -2.19
CA GLY A 48 13.37 -1.51 -2.86
C GLY A 48 12.84 -0.27 -3.57
N ILE A 49 11.61 0.17 -3.26
CA ILE A 49 10.95 1.30 -3.94
C ILE A 49 11.29 2.64 -3.32
N ALA A 50 11.20 3.69 -4.13
CA ALA A 50 11.39 5.05 -3.67
C ALA A 50 10.35 5.43 -2.59
N ARG A 51 10.82 6.13 -1.55
CA ARG A 51 10.00 6.47 -0.36
C ARG A 51 8.72 7.24 -0.69
N ASN A 52 8.77 8.13 -1.68
CA ASN A 52 7.63 8.91 -2.16
C ASN A 52 6.56 8.03 -2.84
N ILE A 53 6.98 6.99 -3.56
CA ILE A 53 6.07 6.03 -4.17
C ILE A 53 5.44 5.16 -3.10
N LEU A 54 6.25 4.63 -2.16
CA LEU A 54 5.75 3.83 -1.05
C LEU A 54 4.73 4.61 -0.21
N SER A 55 5.05 5.85 0.17
CA SER A 55 4.15 6.68 0.99
C SER A 55 2.82 6.96 0.27
N GLY A 56 2.87 7.26 -1.03
CA GLY A 56 1.65 7.45 -1.84
C GLY A 56 0.79 6.18 -1.91
N ARG A 57 1.41 5.01 -2.01
CA ARG A 57 0.71 3.72 -2.06
C ARG A 57 0.11 3.35 -0.72
N LEU A 58 0.88 3.43 0.36
CA LEU A 58 0.38 3.20 1.73
C LEU A 58 -0.80 4.12 2.04
N ARG A 59 -0.71 5.41 1.72
CA ARG A 59 -1.83 6.36 1.87
C ARG A 59 -3.07 5.93 1.10
N THR A 60 -2.89 5.43 -0.13
CA THR A 60 -4.00 4.95 -0.96
C THR A 60 -4.65 3.70 -0.36
N LEU A 61 -3.84 2.73 0.07
CA LEU A 61 -4.32 1.50 0.69
C LEU A 61 -5.05 1.78 2.01
N THR A 62 -4.52 2.69 2.84
CA THR A 62 -5.19 3.11 4.08
C THR A 62 -6.48 3.87 3.81
N ALA A 63 -6.50 4.79 2.83
CA ALA A 63 -7.72 5.51 2.47
C ALA A 63 -8.83 4.61 1.93
N ARG A 64 -8.48 3.46 1.32
CA ARG A 64 -9.42 2.45 0.85
C ARG A 64 -9.79 1.40 1.90
N GLY A 65 -9.25 1.50 3.12
CA GLY A 65 -9.52 0.55 4.21
C GLY A 65 -8.88 -0.83 4.01
N ILE A 66 -7.87 -0.94 3.13
CA ILE A 66 -7.14 -2.19 2.89
C ILE A 66 -6.07 -2.41 3.97
N LEU A 67 -5.48 -1.32 4.46
CA LEU A 67 -4.52 -1.31 5.56
C LEU A 67 -4.98 -0.31 6.61
N GLU A 68 -4.59 -0.51 7.86
CA GLU A 68 -4.81 0.43 8.94
C GLU A 68 -3.46 0.98 9.45
N ALA A 69 -3.38 2.30 9.60
CA ALA A 69 -2.22 2.95 10.20
C ALA A 69 -2.47 3.12 11.70
N VAL A 70 -1.90 2.22 12.49
CA VAL A 70 -1.98 2.29 13.96
C VAL A 70 -0.76 3.01 14.54
N PRO A 71 -0.90 3.71 15.69
CA PRO A 71 0.26 4.22 16.41
C PRO A 71 1.22 3.08 16.71
N ALA A 72 2.52 3.30 16.44
CA ALA A 72 3.53 2.33 16.84
C ALA A 72 3.46 2.16 18.36
N ALA A 73 3.32 0.93 18.84
CA ALA A 73 3.42 0.65 20.26
C ALA A 73 4.74 1.24 20.79
N THR A 74 4.68 1.92 21.93
CA THR A 74 5.68 2.83 22.53
C THR A 74 7.10 2.24 22.76
N GLY A 75 7.44 1.07 22.23
CA GLY A 75 8.76 0.43 22.36
C GLY A 75 9.73 0.63 21.19
N GLY A 76 9.42 1.43 20.17
CA GLY A 76 10.30 1.61 19.01
C GLY A 76 10.73 3.06 18.82
N ALA A 77 11.74 3.50 19.57
CA ALA A 77 12.38 4.79 19.37
C ALA A 77 12.70 5.01 17.88
N ARG A 78 12.28 6.16 17.36
CA ARG A 78 12.66 6.69 16.05
C ARG A 78 14.17 6.94 16.10
N GLN A 79 14.95 6.00 15.58
CA GLN A 79 16.37 6.22 15.31
C GLN A 79 16.46 6.95 13.97
N GLU A 80 17.07 8.13 14.03
CA GLU A 80 17.21 9.13 12.97
C GLU A 80 18.35 8.78 12.01
#